data_AF-A0A3A8I0H0-F1
#
_entry.id   AF-A0A3A8I0H0-F1
#
_cell.length_a   1.000
_cell.length_b   1.000
_cell.length_c   1.000
_cell.angle_alpha   90.00
_cell.angle_beta   90.00
_cell.angle_gamma   90.00
#
_symmetry.space_group_name_H-M   'P 1'
#
loop_
_entity.id
_entity.type
_entity.pdbx_description
1 polymer ?
#
loop_
_entity_poly.entity_id
_entity_poly.type
_entity_poly.pdbx_seq_one_letter_code
_entity_poly.pdbx_strand_id
1 'polypeptide(L)'
;MPRRAGYEESWELTYRVEQLRELVGQELRLDPELGDELEDTLARLVQRNLRLRGLHRMVSAEREAEDLAMFRAALEDLDRQLLHDLPGLLDRLRATLL
;
A
#
# COMPACT_ATOMS: atom_id res chain seq x y z
N MET A 1 8.18 -17.30 -5.75
CA MET A 1 8.48 -16.10 -4.95
C MET A 1 8.95 -16.55 -3.57
N PRO A 2 10.05 -16.01 -3.02
CA PRO A 2 10.52 -16.43 -1.71
C PRO A 2 9.60 -15.87 -0.62
N ARG A 3 8.98 -16.75 0.18
CA ARG A 3 8.27 -16.39 1.41
C ARG A 3 9.29 -15.86 2.41
N ARG A 4 9.52 -14.55 2.46
CA ARG A 4 10.34 -13.94 3.50
C ARG A 4 9.48 -13.85 4.76
N ALA A 5 9.79 -14.69 5.75
CA ALA A 5 9.10 -14.77 7.04
C ALA A 5 7.58 -14.99 6.97
N GLY A 6 7.13 -15.75 5.97
CA GLY A 6 5.71 -16.11 5.81
C GLY A 6 4.79 -14.97 5.36
N TYR A 7 5.32 -13.78 5.08
CA TYR A 7 4.59 -12.73 4.39
C TYR A 7 4.77 -12.88 2.88
N GLU A 8 3.67 -12.84 2.15
CA GLU A 8 3.63 -12.86 0.69
C GLU A 8 3.15 -11.49 0.20
N GLU A 9 4.05 -10.75 -0.42
CA GLU A 9 3.71 -9.44 -0.97
C GLU A 9 2.66 -9.59 -2.08
N SER A 10 1.58 -8.82 -1.98
CA SER A 10 0.51 -8.82 -2.97
C SER A 10 1.00 -8.20 -4.28
N TRP A 11 1.13 -9.04 -5.31
CA TRP A 11 1.40 -8.61 -6.69
C TRP A 11 0.36 -7.63 -7.21
N GLU A 12 -0.90 -7.84 -6.83
CA GLU A 12 -2.00 -6.95 -7.19
C GLU A 12 -1.80 -5.56 -6.58
N LEU A 13 -1.44 -5.49 -5.30
CA LEU A 13 -1.23 -4.21 -4.62
C LEU A 13 -0.05 -3.46 -5.24
N THR A 14 1.06 -4.15 -5.51
CA THR A 14 2.20 -3.57 -6.22
C THR A 14 1.76 -3.00 -7.57
N TYR A 15 0.99 -3.76 -8.36
CA TYR A 15 0.48 -3.29 -9.64
C TYR A 15 -0.41 -2.05 -9.53
N ARG A 16 -1.32 -2.00 -8.54
CA ARG A 16 -2.18 -0.82 -8.31
C ARG A 16 -1.40 0.41 -7.87
N VAL A 17 -0.35 0.23 -7.07
CA VAL A 17 0.54 1.34 -6.66
C VAL A 17 1.29 1.92 -7.87
N GLU A 18 1.74 1.06 -8.79
CA GLU A 18 2.37 1.52 -10.03
C GLU A 18 1.38 2.33 -10.89
N GLN A 19 0.13 1.86 -11.03
CA GLN A 19 -0.93 2.62 -11.72
C GLN A 19 -1.18 3.97 -11.05
N LEU A 20 -1.23 4.02 -9.72
CA LEU A 20 -1.39 5.28 -8.98
C LEU A 20 -0.22 6.23 -9.26
N ARG A 21 1.01 5.73 -9.25
CA ARG A 21 2.21 6.53 -9.54
C ARG A 21 2.15 7.12 -10.95
N GLU A 22 1.72 6.33 -11.93
CA GLU A 22 1.56 6.79 -13.31
C GLU A 22 0.53 7.91 -13.41
N LEU A 23 -0.62 7.79 -12.74
CA LEU A 23 -1.67 8.82 -12.73
C LEU A 23 -1.24 10.10 -12.02
N VAL A 24 -0.62 9.98 -10.84
CA VAL A 24 -0.12 11.14 -10.08
C VAL A 24 1.00 11.87 -10.81
N GLY A 25 1.72 11.19 -11.73
CA GLY A 25 2.69 11.81 -12.63
C GLY A 25 2.08 12.61 -13.79
N GLN A 26 0.76 12.57 -13.96
CA GLN A 26 0.03 13.29 -15.00
C GLN A 26 -0.62 14.57 -14.45
N GLU A 27 -1.09 15.43 -15.35
CA GLU A 27 -1.84 16.63 -14.95
C GLU A 27 -3.28 16.24 -14.59
N LEU A 28 -3.58 16.28 -13.29
CA LEU A 28 -4.88 15.90 -12.72
C LEU A 28 -5.64 17.14 -12.26
N ARG A 29 -6.94 17.20 -12.57
CA ARG A 29 -7.85 18.21 -12.01
C ARG A 29 -8.62 17.64 -10.83
N LEU A 30 -8.01 17.70 -9.65
CA LEU A 30 -8.62 17.19 -8.42
C LEU A 30 -9.60 18.20 -7.82
N ASP A 31 -10.80 17.74 -7.49
CA ASP A 31 -11.63 18.43 -6.52
C ASP A 31 -11.10 18.19 -5.09
N PRO A 32 -11.53 18.98 -4.09
CA PRO A 32 -11.02 18.84 -2.73
C PRO A 32 -11.24 17.46 -2.11
N GLU A 33 -12.38 16.82 -2.37
CA GLU A 33 -12.72 15.51 -1.78
C GLU A 33 -11.81 14.41 -2.33
N LEU A 34 -11.58 14.41 -3.64
CA LEU A 34 -10.67 13.47 -4.29
C LEU A 34 -9.20 13.73 -3.90
N GLY A 35 -8.85 15.00 -3.66
CA GLY A 35 -7.55 15.39 -3.13
C GLY A 35 -7.29 14.79 -1.74
N ASP A 36 -8.24 14.96 -0.82
CA ASP A 36 -8.15 14.43 0.55
C ASP A 36 -8.06 12.89 0.55
N GLU A 37 -8.89 12.22 -0.28
CA GLU A 37 -8.85 10.76 -0.38
C GLU A 37 -7.52 10.24 -0.96
N LEU A 38 -6.96 10.95 -1.94
CA LEU A 38 -5.65 10.64 -2.48
C LEU A 38 -4.56 10.79 -1.41
N GLU A 39 -4.58 11.88 -0.64
CA GLU A 39 -3.62 12.10 0.46
C GLU A 39 -3.70 10.99 1.51
N ASP A 40 -4.91 10.64 1.97
CA ASP A 40 -5.14 9.56 2.93
C ASP A 40 -4.65 8.21 2.41
N THR A 41 -4.84 7.94 1.12
CA THR A 41 -4.36 6.71 0.48
C THR A 41 -2.84 6.68 0.37
N LEU A 42 -2.22 7.79 0.00
CA LEU A 42 -0.76 7.94 -0.04
C LEU A 42 -0.15 7.77 1.37
N ALA A 43 -0.76 8.35 2.40
CA ALA A 43 -0.34 8.18 3.78
C ALA A 43 -0.37 6.70 4.21
N ARG A 44 -1.43 5.96 3.85
CA ARG A 44 -1.54 4.51 4.10
C ARG A 44 -0.48 3.71 3.34
N LEU A 45 -0.17 4.07 2.09
CA LEU A 45 0.90 3.44 1.31
C LEU A 45 2.30 3.68 1.94
N VAL A 46 2.55 4.87 2.47
CA VAL A 46 3.78 5.17 3.23
C VAL A 46 3.85 4.32 4.49
N GLN A 47 2.75 4.22 5.25
CA GLN A 47 2.69 3.36 6.44
C GLN A 47 2.96 1.89 6.10
N ARG A 48 2.39 1.38 5.00
CA ARG A 48 2.66 0.03 4.48
C ARG A 48 4.15 -0.17 4.23
N ASN A 49 4.79 0.78 3.53
CA ASN A 49 6.22 0.69 3.22
C ASN A 49 7.08 0.70 4.50
N LEU A 50 6.75 1.54 5.48
CA LEU A 50 7.43 1.59 6.77
C LEU A 50 7.29 0.26 7.53
N ARG A 51 6.09 -0.33 7.53
CA ARG A 51 5.82 -1.63 8.17
C ARG A 51 6.57 -2.78 7.49
N LEU A 52 6.60 -2.82 6.16
CA LEU A 52 7.40 -3.78 5.38
C LEU A 52 8.88 -3.72 5.74
N ARG A 53 9.45 -2.51 5.77
CA ARG A 53 10.84 -2.29 6.20
C ARG A 53 11.05 -2.74 7.65
N GLY A 54 10.07 -2.48 8.52
CA GLY A 54 10.06 -2.94 9.91
C GLY A 54 10.13 -4.47 10.00
N LEU A 55 9.24 -5.16 9.29
CA LEU A 55 9.20 -6.62 9.22
C LEU A 55 10.54 -7.17 8.71
N HIS A 56 11.10 -6.62 7.63
CA HIS A 56 12.41 -7.03 7.13
C HIS A 56 13.50 -6.89 8.19
N ARG A 57 13.56 -5.78 8.92
CA ARG A 57 14.53 -5.59 10.01
C ARG A 57 14.33 -6.59 11.14
N MET A 58 13.09 -6.90 11.51
CA MET A 58 12.79 -7.87 12.57
C MET A 58 13.22 -9.28 12.18
N VAL A 59 12.99 -9.67 10.92
CA VAL A 59 13.44 -10.94 10.36
C VAL A 59 14.96 -11.03 10.36
N SER A 60 15.65 -9.96 9.93
CA SER A 60 17.11 -9.89 9.97
C SER A 60 17.69 -9.89 11.40
N ALA A 61 16.90 -9.48 12.39
CA ALA A 61 17.27 -9.49 13.80
C ALA A 61 16.84 -10.77 14.53
N GLU A 62 16.37 -11.80 13.81
CA GLU A 62 15.95 -13.10 14.36
C GLU A 62 14.94 -12.96 15.51
N ARG A 63 14.00 -12.00 15.39
CA ARG A 63 12.93 -11.79 16.37
C ARG A 63 12.05 -13.01 16.52
N GLU A 64 11.40 -13.11 17.68
CA GLU A 64 10.51 -14.22 18.00
C GLU A 64 9.36 -14.34 16.99
N ALA A 65 8.92 -15.57 16.75
CA ALA A 65 7.90 -15.86 15.76
C ALA A 65 6.56 -15.18 16.06
N GLU A 66 6.24 -14.97 17.34
CA GLU A 66 5.02 -14.29 17.80
C GLU A 66 5.04 -12.79 17.43
N ASP A 67 6.15 -12.10 17.68
CA ASP A 67 6.34 -10.70 17.28
C ASP A 67 6.20 -10.54 15.76
N LEU A 68 6.81 -11.46 14.99
CA LEU A 68 6.71 -11.46 13.53
C LEU A 68 5.28 -11.72 13.05
N ALA A 69 4.53 -12.60 13.71
CA ALA A 69 3.14 -12.88 13.38
C ALA A 69 2.24 -11.67 13.62
N MET A 70 2.40 -10.97 14.73
CA MET A 70 1.64 -9.74 15.03
C MET A 70 1.92 -8.65 14.00
N PHE A 71 3.20 -8.41 13.67
CA PHE A 71 3.57 -7.42 12.65
C PHE A 71 3.06 -7.79 11.27
N ARG A 72 3.11 -9.07 10.91
CA ARG A 72 2.60 -9.58 9.63
C ARG A 72 1.09 -9.39 9.53
N ALA A 73 0.33 -9.77 10.56
CA ALA A 73 -1.13 -9.61 10.58
C ALA A 73 -1.54 -8.14 10.38
N ALA A 74 -0.82 -7.22 11.04
CA ALA A 74 -1.07 -5.79 10.92
C ALA A 74 -0.72 -5.24 9.51
N LEU A 75 0.25 -5.83 8.82
CA LEU A 75 0.59 -5.49 7.44
C LEU A 75 -0.43 -6.07 6.44
N GLU A 76 -0.86 -7.31 6.64
CA GLU A 76 -1.87 -7.98 5.81
C GLU A 76 -3.23 -7.28 5.90
N ASP A 77 -3.60 -6.76 7.08
CA ASP A 77 -4.83 -5.98 7.22
C ASP A 77 -4.77 -4.66 6.44
N LEU A 78 -3.63 -3.96 6.51
CA LEU A 78 -3.41 -2.74 5.74
C LEU A 78 -3.42 -3.02 4.23
N ASP A 79 -2.79 -4.12 3.79
CA ASP A 79 -2.82 -4.54 2.39
C ASP A 79 -4.25 -4.81 1.92
N ARG A 80 -5.08 -5.45 2.75
CA ARG A 80 -6.49 -5.73 2.44
C ARG A 80 -7.30 -4.44 2.29
N GLN A 81 -7.11 -3.48 3.20
CA GLN A 81 -7.76 -2.17 3.12
C GLN A 81 -7.36 -1.43 1.84
N LEU A 82 -6.05 -1.39 1.54
CA LEU A 82 -5.54 -0.75 0.33
C LEU A 82 -6.09 -1.41 -0.95
N LEU A 83 -6.14 -2.74 -0.99
CA LEU A 83 -6.70 -3.48 -2.13
C LEU A 83 -8.20 -3.24 -2.31
N HIS A 84 -8.92 -2.95 -1.24
CA HIS A 84 -10.34 -2.57 -1.30
C HIS A 84 -10.53 -1.16 -1.87
N ASP A 85 -9.74 -0.20 -1.40
CA ASP A 85 -9.98 1.22 -1.66
C ASP A 85 -9.33 1.72 -2.98
N LEU A 86 -8.11 1.25 -3.28
CA LEU A 86 -7.33 1.72 -4.42
C LEU A 86 -8.07 1.62 -5.77
N PRO A 87 -8.80 0.53 -6.09
CA PRO A 87 -9.50 0.45 -7.37
C PRO A 87 -10.48 1.61 -7.60
N GLY A 88 -11.28 1.95 -6.58
CA GLY A 88 -12.25 3.04 -6.66
C GLY A 88 -11.59 4.41 -6.77
N LEU A 89 -10.48 4.63 -6.06
CA LEU A 89 -9.69 5.85 -6.18
C LEU A 89 -9.09 5.98 -7.60
N LEU A 90 -8.47 4.91 -8.12
CA LEU A 90 -7.85 4.91 -9.45
C LEU A 90 -8.86 5.20 -10.57
N ASP A 91 -10.07 4.67 -10.46
CA ASP A 91 -11.14 4.93 -11.44
C ASP A 91 -11.56 6.40 -11.42
N ARG A 92 -11.67 7.01 -10.23
CA ARG A 92 -11.99 8.43 -10.07
C ARG A 92 -10.88 9.34 -10.56
N LEU A 93 -9.62 9.06 -10.22
CA LEU A 93 -8.47 9.83 -10.70
C LEU A 93 -8.39 9.82 -12.23
N ARG A 94 -8.62 8.66 -12.87
CA ARG A 94 -8.66 8.53 -14.33
C ARG A 94 -9.73 9.41 -14.98
N ALA A 95 -10.87 9.62 -14.32
CA ALA A 95 -11.92 10.50 -14.81
C ALA A 95 -11.57 12.00 -14.72
N THR A 96 -10.50 12.35 -14.00
CA THR A 96 -10.03 13.74 -13.82
C THR A 96 -8.82 14.11 -14.70
N LEU A 97 -8.40 13.21 -15.58
CA LEU A 97 -7.33 13.46 -16.53
C LEU A 97 -7.75 14.53 -17.54
N LEU A 98 -6.81 15.43 -17.84
CA LEU A 98 -6.96 16.53 -18.80
C LEU A 98 -6.55 16.12 -20.22
#